data_AF-A0A813FTN8-F1
#
_entry.id   AF-A0A813FTN8-F1
#
_cell.length_a   1.000
_cell.length_b   1.000
_cell.length_c   1.000
_cell.angle_alpha   90.00
_cell.angle_beta   90.00
_cell.angle_gamma   90.00
#
_symmetry.space_group_name_H-M   'P 1'
#
loop_
_entity.id
_entity.type
_entity.pdbx_description
1 polymer ?
#
loop_
_entity_poly.entity_id
_entity_poly.type
_entity_poly.pdbx_seq_one_letter_code
_entity_poly.pdbx_strand_id
1 'polypeptide(L)'
;VPPPPLAMTVHYGSDAPRESSWISAGAELARSLANRGEGETVSFSRPLAISGRDFSQATVLGEFQTKSRARLVQLEPGKVLYICKFEDLFQEYAIMAALRVMNSRWEAQGLTVCGRLVQAVTFGILPLGDKAGLVEVVPRSRTLRELSQ
;
A
#
# COMPACT_ATOMS: atom_id res chain seq x y z
N VAL A 1 41.94 11.51 -7.35
CA VAL A 1 41.45 10.14 -7.57
C VAL A 1 39.99 10.11 -7.12
N PRO A 2 39.02 9.94 -8.02
CA PRO A 2 37.62 9.82 -7.61
C PRO A 2 37.43 8.49 -6.84
N PRO A 3 36.57 8.46 -5.81
CA PRO A 3 36.31 7.23 -5.07
C PRO A 3 35.63 6.19 -5.99
N PRO A 4 35.87 4.89 -5.75
CA PRO A 4 35.21 3.84 -6.52
C PRO A 4 33.69 3.90 -6.30
N PRO A 5 32.87 3.53 -7.30
CA PRO A 5 31.43 3.43 -7.13
C PRO A 5 31.13 2.40 -6.04
N LEU A 6 30.41 2.83 -5.00
CA LEU A 6 29.85 1.92 -4.00
C LEU A 6 28.87 0.99 -4.73
N ALA A 7 29.28 -0.26 -4.92
CA ALA A 7 28.36 -1.34 -5.21
C ALA A 7 27.44 -1.50 -4.00
N MET A 8 26.33 -0.76 -3.98
CA MET A 8 25.24 -1.01 -3.05
C MET A 8 24.57 -2.32 -3.46
N THR A 9 25.05 -3.42 -2.89
CA THR A 9 24.26 -4.64 -2.79
C THR A 9 23.08 -4.33 -1.87
N VAL A 10 21.94 -3.96 -2.48
CA VAL A 10 20.67 -3.88 -1.76
C VAL A 10 20.31 -5.32 -1.40
N HIS A 11 20.61 -5.71 -0.17
CA HIS A 11 20.03 -6.92 0.41
C HIS A 11 18.54 -6.65 0.63
N TYR A 12 17.74 -6.86 -0.44
CA TYR A 12 16.37 -7.29 -0.23
C TYR A 12 16.47 -8.55 0.63
N GLY A 13 15.92 -8.51 1.86
CA GLY A 13 15.78 -9.70 2.67
C GLY A 13 15.21 -10.81 1.78
N SER A 14 15.92 -11.93 1.70
CA SER A 14 15.71 -13.01 0.74
C SER A 14 14.47 -13.86 1.03
N ASP A 15 13.45 -13.27 1.64
CA ASP A 15 12.14 -13.86 1.89
C ASP A 15 11.10 -13.12 1.06
N ALA A 16 11.37 -12.94 -0.24
CA ALA A 16 10.30 -12.63 -1.17
C ALA A 16 9.34 -13.83 -1.16
N PRO A 17 8.11 -13.71 -0.65
CA PRO A 17 7.13 -14.78 -0.76
C PRO A 17 6.96 -15.05 -2.25
N ARG A 18 7.08 -16.32 -2.66
CA ARG A 18 6.92 -16.77 -4.06
C ARG A 18 5.83 -15.95 -4.74
N GLU A 19 6.19 -15.22 -5.81
CA GLU A 19 5.34 -14.21 -6.45
C GLU A 19 3.92 -14.69 -6.77
N SER A 20 3.76 -16.00 -6.97
CA SER A 20 2.50 -16.68 -7.24
C SER A 20 1.48 -16.63 -6.08
N SER A 21 1.93 -16.48 -4.83
CA SER A 21 1.07 -16.63 -3.64
C SER A 21 0.21 -15.38 -3.37
N TRP A 22 0.75 -14.17 -3.58
CA TRP A 22 0.03 -12.93 -3.28
C TRP A 22 -0.89 -12.50 -4.43
N ILE A 23 -0.55 -12.82 -5.69
CA ILE A 23 -1.42 -12.57 -6.85
C ILE A 23 -2.75 -13.33 -6.70
N SER A 24 -2.70 -14.60 -6.27
CA SER A 24 -3.92 -15.40 -6.04
C SER A 24 -4.76 -14.86 -4.88
N ALA A 25 -4.12 -14.47 -3.77
CA ALA A 25 -4.81 -13.93 -2.60
C ALA A 25 -5.45 -12.56 -2.91
N GLY A 26 -4.80 -11.79 -3.77
CA GLY A 26 -5.31 -10.51 -4.26
C GLY A 26 -6.54 -10.62 -5.14
N ALA A 27 -6.54 -11.55 -6.08
CA ALA A 27 -7.71 -11.82 -6.93
C ALA A 27 -8.90 -12.37 -6.13
N GLU A 28 -8.66 -13.12 -5.06
CA GLU A 28 -9.70 -13.54 -4.12
C GLU A 28 -10.26 -12.35 -3.34
N LEU A 29 -9.40 -11.50 -2.76
CA LEU A 29 -9.83 -10.30 -2.04
C LEU A 29 -10.67 -9.38 -2.94
N ALA A 30 -10.18 -9.08 -4.14
CA ALA A 30 -10.86 -8.21 -5.08
C ALA A 30 -12.25 -8.74 -5.44
N ARG A 31 -12.37 -10.05 -5.73
CA ARG A 31 -13.67 -10.69 -6.03
C ARG A 31 -14.59 -10.69 -4.82
N SER A 32 -14.06 -11.04 -3.65
CA SER A 32 -14.78 -11.10 -2.38
C SER A 32 -15.34 -9.74 -1.98
N LEU A 33 -14.60 -8.68 -2.28
CA LEU A 33 -15.03 -7.31 -2.02
C LEU A 33 -15.95 -6.78 -3.12
N ALA A 34 -15.69 -6.95 -4.42
CA ALA A 34 -16.35 -6.24 -5.52
C ALA A 34 -17.89 -6.11 -5.42
N ASN A 35 -18.59 -7.12 -4.90
CA ASN A 35 -20.05 -7.12 -4.77
C ASN A 35 -20.58 -6.80 -3.36
N ARG A 36 -19.73 -6.27 -2.47
CA ARG A 36 -20.06 -5.96 -1.09
C ARG A 36 -20.34 -4.49 -0.85
N GLY A 37 -21.38 -4.23 -0.07
CA GLY A 37 -21.80 -2.90 0.38
C GLY A 37 -21.13 -2.47 1.69
N GLU A 38 -21.34 -1.20 2.07
CA GLU A 38 -20.92 -0.67 3.37
C GLU A 38 -21.55 -1.46 4.53
N GLY A 39 -20.77 -1.74 5.56
CA GLY A 39 -21.13 -2.56 6.72
C GLY A 39 -20.99 -4.06 6.49
N GLU A 40 -20.85 -4.53 5.25
CA GLU A 40 -20.73 -5.96 4.98
C GLU A 40 -19.33 -6.49 5.32
N THR A 41 -19.29 -7.70 5.87
CA THR A 41 -18.07 -8.41 6.22
C THR A 41 -17.92 -9.67 5.36
N VAL A 42 -16.72 -9.89 4.85
CA VAL A 42 -16.35 -11.08 4.10
C VAL A 42 -15.25 -11.84 4.81
N SER A 43 -15.39 -13.16 4.90
CA SER A 43 -14.33 -14.05 5.35
C SER A 43 -13.57 -14.59 4.15
N PHE A 44 -12.25 -14.66 4.26
CA PHE A 44 -11.40 -15.23 3.23
C PHE A 44 -11.33 -16.75 3.38
N SER A 45 -11.24 -17.46 2.26
CA SER A 45 -11.10 -18.92 2.30
C SER A 45 -9.74 -19.36 2.85
N ARG A 46 -8.74 -18.47 2.78
CA ARG A 46 -7.42 -18.59 3.37
C ARG A 46 -6.98 -17.25 3.96
N PRO A 47 -6.18 -17.23 5.03
CA PRO A 47 -5.62 -15.99 5.54
C PRO A 47 -4.83 -15.24 4.46
N LEU A 48 -5.10 -13.95 4.34
CA LEU A 48 -4.43 -13.01 3.46
C LEU A 48 -3.21 -12.44 4.18
N ALA A 49 -2.02 -12.83 3.74
CA ALA A 49 -0.76 -12.33 4.29
C ALA A 49 -0.40 -10.97 3.66
N ILE A 50 -0.42 -9.89 4.45
CA ILE A 50 -0.04 -8.53 4.04
C ILE A 50 0.99 -7.99 5.03
N SER A 51 2.15 -7.58 4.51
CA SER A 51 3.23 -6.97 5.30
C SER A 51 3.61 -7.79 6.56
N GLY A 52 3.66 -9.12 6.42
CA GLY A 52 4.01 -10.03 7.51
C GLY A 52 2.90 -10.27 8.54
N ARG A 53 1.66 -9.88 8.25
CA ARG A 53 0.48 -10.14 9.09
C ARG A 53 -0.57 -10.90 8.30
N ASP A 54 -1.25 -11.82 8.98
CA ASP A 54 -2.33 -12.60 8.39
C ASP A 54 -3.69 -12.01 8.75
N PHE A 55 -4.53 -11.85 7.73
CA PHE A 55 -5.89 -11.35 7.87
C PHE A 55 -6.88 -12.42 7.40
N SER A 56 -7.92 -12.71 8.18
CA SER A 56 -8.94 -13.71 7.85
C SER A 56 -10.25 -13.09 7.38
N GLN A 57 -10.49 -11.81 7.65
CA GLN A 57 -11.72 -11.12 7.28
C GLN A 57 -11.47 -9.68 6.83
N ALA A 58 -12.43 -9.14 6.07
CA ALA A 58 -12.53 -7.73 5.76
C ALA A 58 -13.95 -7.22 5.94
N THR A 59 -14.08 -6.04 6.52
CA THR A 59 -15.34 -5.28 6.59
C THR A 59 -15.23 -4.05 5.69
N VAL A 60 -16.22 -3.83 4.82
CA VAL A 60 -16.31 -2.59 4.04
C VAL A 60 -16.86 -1.50 4.92
N LEU A 61 -16.08 -0.47 5.20
CA LEU A 61 -16.48 0.67 6.04
C LEU A 61 -17.10 1.81 5.24
N GLY A 62 -16.93 1.83 3.92
CA GLY A 62 -17.52 2.83 3.05
C GLY A 62 -17.00 2.76 1.63
N GLU A 63 -17.67 3.45 0.72
CA GLU A 63 -17.27 3.59 -0.68
C GLU A 63 -16.89 5.06 -0.96
N PHE A 64 -15.72 5.26 -1.54
CA PHE A 64 -15.31 6.57 -2.03
C PHE A 64 -16.05 6.88 -3.33
N GLN A 65 -16.58 8.10 -3.45
CA GLN A 65 -17.26 8.61 -4.64
C GLN A 65 -16.27 8.95 -5.77
N THR A 66 -15.42 7.98 -6.14
CA THR A 66 -14.43 8.09 -7.22
C THR A 66 -14.87 7.26 -8.43
N LYS A 67 -14.30 7.55 -9.60
CA LYS A 67 -14.54 6.75 -10.81
C LYS A 67 -14.17 5.28 -10.64
N SER A 68 -13.13 4.99 -9.86
CA SER A 68 -12.68 3.63 -9.55
C SER A 68 -13.49 2.93 -8.45
N ARG A 69 -14.48 3.61 -7.85
CA ARG A 69 -15.33 3.10 -6.76
C ARG A 69 -14.51 2.44 -5.66
N ALA A 70 -13.41 3.12 -5.28
CA ALA A 70 -12.51 2.62 -4.25
C ALA A 70 -13.27 2.45 -2.92
N ARG A 71 -12.83 1.53 -2.08
CA ARG A 71 -13.53 1.21 -0.82
C ARG A 71 -12.60 1.33 0.36
N LEU A 72 -13.11 1.92 1.44
CA LEU A 72 -12.45 1.83 2.73
C LEU A 72 -12.78 0.47 3.32
N VAL A 73 -11.75 -0.31 3.64
CA VAL A 73 -11.88 -1.64 4.21
C VAL A 73 -11.08 -1.75 5.50
N GLN A 74 -11.65 -2.45 6.48
CA GLN A 74 -10.98 -2.84 7.71
C GLN A 74 -10.65 -4.33 7.64
N LEU A 75 -9.37 -4.68 7.76
CA LEU A 75 -8.91 -6.06 7.81
C LEU A 75 -8.80 -6.54 9.26
N GLU A 76 -9.19 -7.80 9.47
CA GLU A 76 -9.16 -8.48 10.78
C GLU A 76 -8.32 -9.77 10.71
N PRO A 77 -7.63 -10.15 11.79
CA PRO A 77 -7.56 -9.46 13.07
C PRO A 77 -6.70 -8.18 13.03
N GLY A 78 -7.00 -7.25 13.94
CA GLY A 78 -6.14 -6.08 14.21
C GLY A 78 -6.68 -4.75 13.69
N LYS A 79 -7.88 -4.73 13.11
CA LYS A 79 -8.60 -3.52 12.70
C LYS A 79 -7.76 -2.58 11.81
N VAL A 80 -7.01 -3.14 10.87
CA VAL A 80 -6.10 -2.36 10.02
C VAL A 80 -6.86 -1.81 8.82
N LEU A 81 -6.73 -0.51 8.54
CA LEU A 81 -7.46 0.16 7.48
C LEU A 81 -6.67 0.21 6.17
N TYR A 82 -7.34 -0.15 5.08
CA TYR A 82 -6.85 -0.03 3.72
C TYR A 82 -7.91 0.59 2.81
N ILE A 83 -7.46 1.21 1.72
CA ILE A 83 -8.30 1.57 0.59
C ILE A 83 -8.10 0.48 -0.47
N CYS A 84 -9.16 -0.27 -0.77
CA CYS A 84 -9.20 -1.20 -1.87
C CYS A 84 -9.57 -0.44 -3.16
N LYS A 85 -8.67 -0.43 -4.13
CA LYS A 85 -8.93 0.12 -5.46
C LYS A 85 -9.09 -1.04 -6.45
N PHE A 86 -10.07 -0.93 -7.35
CA PHE A 86 -10.34 -1.93 -8.39
C PHE A 86 -9.69 -1.53 -9.73
N GLU A 87 -8.38 -1.29 -9.67
CA GLU A 87 -7.53 -0.92 -10.80
C GLU A 87 -6.13 -1.51 -10.62
N ASP A 88 -5.34 -1.54 -11.68
CA ASP A 88 -3.92 -1.92 -11.61
C ASP A 88 -3.14 -0.84 -10.82
N LEU A 89 -2.43 -1.25 -9.76
CA LEU A 89 -1.62 -0.36 -8.91
C LEU A 89 -0.10 -0.58 -9.06
N PHE A 90 0.36 -1.33 -10.06
CA PHE A 90 1.80 -1.59 -10.23
C PHE A 90 2.58 -0.29 -10.47
N GLN A 91 2.00 0.66 -11.19
CA GLN A 91 2.64 1.95 -11.44
C GLN A 91 2.80 2.75 -10.14
N GLU A 92 1.74 2.88 -9.34
CA GLU A 92 1.77 3.59 -8.07
C GLU A 92 2.72 2.90 -7.07
N TYR A 93 2.73 1.57 -7.05
CA TYR A 93 3.68 0.79 -6.26
C TYR A 93 5.12 1.13 -6.63
N ALA A 94 5.45 1.14 -7.92
CA ALA A 94 6.79 1.49 -8.41
C ALA A 94 7.19 2.93 -8.03
N ILE A 95 6.25 3.87 -8.13
CA ILE A 95 6.48 5.26 -7.70
C ILE A 95 6.77 5.31 -6.20
N MET A 96 5.98 4.65 -5.36
CA MET A 96 6.22 4.61 -3.91
C MET A 96 7.54 3.94 -3.55
N ALA A 97 7.94 2.89 -4.27
CA ALA A 97 9.24 2.25 -4.09
C ALA A 97 10.39 3.22 -4.43
N ALA A 98 10.29 3.95 -5.54
CA ALA A 98 11.28 4.95 -5.93
C ALA A 98 11.40 6.07 -4.89
N LEU A 99 10.27 6.57 -4.37
CA LEU A 99 10.25 7.60 -3.33
C LEU A 99 10.93 7.13 -2.04
N ARG A 100 10.75 5.87 -1.62
CA ARG A 100 11.47 5.31 -0.46
C ARG A 100 12.97 5.31 -0.66
N VAL A 101 13.44 4.90 -1.84
CA VAL A 101 14.87 4.93 -2.18
C VAL A 101 15.40 6.36 -2.17
N MET A 102 14.65 7.32 -2.70
CA MET A 102 15.02 8.74 -2.67
C MET A 102 15.12 9.28 -1.24
N ASN A 103 14.14 8.98 -0.38
CA ASN A 103 14.17 9.38 1.02
C ASN A 103 15.41 8.83 1.73
N SER A 104 15.74 7.55 1.55
CA SER A 104 16.95 6.97 2.15
C SER A 104 18.23 7.65 1.67
N ARG A 105 18.30 8.05 0.39
CA ARG A 105 19.46 8.80 -0.13
C ARG A 105 19.55 10.21 0.46
N TRP A 106 18.42 10.93 0.55
CA TRP A 106 18.39 12.26 1.15
C TRP A 106 18.78 12.24 2.63
N GLU A 107 18.28 11.24 3.36
CA GLU A 107 18.62 11.02 4.76
C GLU A 107 20.12 10.74 4.94
N ALA A 108 20.68 9.82 4.14
CA ALA A 108 22.11 9.50 4.19
C ALA A 108 23.02 10.71 3.89
N GLN A 109 22.52 11.69 3.14
CA GLN A 109 23.23 12.94 2.83
C GLN A 109 22.92 14.08 3.81
N GLY A 110 22.06 13.85 4.82
CA GLY A 110 21.63 14.89 5.75
C GLY A 110 20.94 16.06 5.05
N LEU A 111 20.22 15.80 3.95
CA LEU A 111 19.61 16.86 3.15
C LEU A 111 18.50 17.54 3.93
N THR A 112 18.66 18.84 4.19
CA THR A 112 17.66 19.65 4.91
C THR A 112 17.25 20.88 4.10
N VAL A 113 16.00 21.31 4.30
CA VAL A 113 15.46 22.58 3.81
C VAL A 113 14.79 23.29 4.98
N CYS A 114 15.17 24.55 5.22
CA CYS A 114 14.69 25.33 6.38
C CYS A 114 14.85 24.58 7.72
N GLY A 115 15.97 23.86 7.89
CA GLY A 115 16.27 23.11 9.10
C GLY A 115 15.47 21.81 9.28
N ARG A 116 14.69 21.39 8.29
CA ARG A 116 13.93 20.13 8.31
C ARG A 116 14.48 19.14 7.30
N LEU A 117 14.53 17.87 7.68
CA LEU A 117 14.93 16.79 6.78
C LEU A 117 13.97 16.72 5.58
N VAL A 118 14.53 16.62 4.38
CA VAL A 118 13.74 16.48 3.16
C VAL A 118 13.26 15.04 3.04
N GLN A 119 11.93 14.86 3.05
CA GLN A 119 11.30 13.56 2.88
C GLN A 119 9.98 13.70 2.11
N ALA A 120 9.75 12.80 1.16
CA ALA A 120 8.45 12.56 0.59
C ALA A 120 7.62 11.67 1.53
N VAL A 121 6.33 11.98 1.71
CA VAL A 121 5.41 11.08 2.41
C VAL A 121 5.24 9.82 1.57
N THR A 122 5.45 8.66 2.19
CA THR A 122 5.26 7.35 1.54
C THR A 122 4.27 6.52 2.36
N PHE A 123 3.54 5.64 1.68
CA PHE A 123 2.56 4.73 2.29
C PHE A 123 2.59 3.39 1.58
N GLY A 124 2.12 2.33 2.24
CA GLY A 124 2.03 1.00 1.69
C GLY A 124 1.10 0.95 0.48
N ILE A 125 1.57 0.34 -0.62
CA ILE A 125 0.73 -0.07 -1.73
C ILE A 125 1.02 -1.56 -1.93
N LEU A 126 -0.03 -2.36 -2.04
CA LEU A 126 0.06 -3.77 -2.34
C LEU A 126 -0.76 -4.06 -3.60
N PRO A 127 -0.13 -4.23 -4.76
CA PRO A 127 -0.80 -4.74 -5.94
C PRO A 127 -1.36 -6.14 -5.65
N LEU A 128 -2.59 -6.36 -6.08
CA LEU A 128 -3.34 -7.61 -5.88
C LEU A 128 -3.69 -8.26 -7.22
N GLY A 129 -2.75 -8.18 -8.16
CA GLY A 129 -2.94 -8.51 -9.57
C GLY A 129 -3.17 -7.27 -10.44
N ASP A 130 -3.69 -7.48 -11.64
CA ASP A 130 -3.94 -6.47 -12.68
C ASP A 130 -5.27 -5.71 -12.52
N LYS A 131 -6.10 -6.11 -11.55
CA LYS A 131 -7.48 -5.63 -11.39
C LYS A 131 -7.75 -4.99 -10.05
N ALA A 132 -6.83 -5.07 -9.10
CA ALA A 132 -7.01 -4.48 -7.80
C ALA A 132 -5.68 -4.25 -7.09
N GLY A 133 -5.74 -3.41 -6.06
CA GLY A 133 -4.70 -3.32 -5.06
C GLY A 133 -5.19 -2.63 -3.79
N LEU A 134 -4.40 -2.77 -2.73
CA LEU A 134 -4.62 -2.10 -1.47
C LEU A 134 -3.67 -0.92 -1.33
N VAL A 135 -4.20 0.17 -0.79
CA VAL A 135 -3.42 1.34 -0.39
C VAL A 135 -3.60 1.51 1.11
N GLU A 136 -2.50 1.62 1.85
CA GLU A 136 -2.53 1.89 3.28
C GLU A 136 -3.21 3.23 3.57
N VAL A 137 -4.12 3.25 4.54
CA VAL A 137 -4.72 4.50 4.98
C VAL A 137 -3.71 5.29 5.80
N VAL A 138 -3.43 6.53 5.37
CA VAL A 138 -2.65 7.47 6.17
C VAL A 138 -3.58 8.12 7.21
N PRO A 139 -3.40 7.84 8.50
CA PRO A 139 -4.29 8.37 9.53
C PRO A 139 -4.15 9.88 9.63
N ARG A 140 -5.26 10.57 9.92
CA ARG A 140 -5.31 12.03 10.11
C ARG A 140 -4.86 12.85 8.88
N SER A 141 -4.85 12.25 7.69
CA SER A 141 -4.66 12.99 6.45
C SER A 141 -5.96 13.62 5.97
N ARG A 142 -5.85 14.76 5.28
CA ARG A 142 -6.94 15.39 4.54
C ARG A 142 -6.47 15.75 3.14
N THR A 143 -7.36 15.74 2.18
CA THR A 143 -7.08 16.23 0.83
C THR A 143 -7.01 17.76 0.82
N LEU A 144 -6.28 18.35 -0.13
CA LEU A 144 -6.27 19.82 -0.28
C LEU A 144 -7.67 20.40 -0.50
N ARG A 145 -8.55 19.64 -1.17
CA ARG A 145 -9.95 20.00 -1.34
C ARG A 145 -10.68 20.10 0.00
N GLU A 146 -10.50 19.14 0.90
CA GLU A 146 -11.08 19.16 2.25
C GLU A 146 -10.52 20.28 3.12
N LEU A 147 -9.27 20.69 2.89
CA LEU A 147 -8.65 21.82 3.60
C LEU A 147 -9.11 23.19 3.09
N SER A 148 -9.66 23.25 1.88
CA SER A 148 -10.19 24.49 1.29
C SER A 148 -11.62 24.83 1.69
N GLN A 149 -12.26 23.96 2.47
CA GLN A 149 -13.61 24.12 3.03
C GLN A 149 -13.53 24.62 4.47
#